data_AF-A0A9D2PYQ4-F1
#
_entry.id   AF-A0A9D2PYQ4-F1
#
_cell.length_a   1.000
_cell.length_b   1.000
_cell.length_c   1.000
_cell.angle_alpha   90.00
_cell.angle_beta   90.00
_cell.angle_gamma   90.00
#
_symmetry.space_group_name_H-M   'P 1'
#
loop_
_entity.id
_entity.type
_entity.pdbx_description
1 polymer ?
#
loop_
_entity_poly.entity_id
_entity_poly.type
_entity_poly.pdbx_seq_one_letter_code
_entity_poly.pdbx_strand_id
1 'polypeptide(L)'
;MRKRLYLAALTAALTLGAAATSYAAQWVPDTNGWWYQEDDGSWPSNTWKWIDGNQDGVAECYYFGPNGYIYTSTTTPDGYTVDGNGAWTVNGAVQTQVAGGNTSGGSQAASQTAEINRRAVAAYREKISEYMVKPLNYNGGEIPIRSFAVADLNGDNIFEALVGFEDPSGMTILNAGVILYYTDHLCEEVLSSGYEGTGFSYNPHTRLISTGGYARGYIGYSIYEFDEQSVLTERGSFSQNMRSGEASLSIDQEFISEPEDILNWAKEFDNGGFTLPQVDATQEMVEQYLSGDGQATSVLPSSLSDSVLSNMNGN
;
A
#
# COMPACT_ATOMS: atom_id res chain seq x y z
N MET A 1 -27.06 60.54 47.92
CA MET A 1 -26.69 59.94 46.61
C MET A 1 -25.93 58.66 46.92
N ARG A 2 -26.56 57.48 46.84
CA ARG A 2 -26.60 56.57 45.68
C ARG A 2 -25.22 55.94 45.36
N LYS A 3 -25.09 54.66 45.72
CA LYS A 3 -24.58 53.49 44.95
C LYS A 3 -23.61 52.66 45.82
N ARG A 4 -23.73 51.34 46.00
CA ARG A 4 -24.70 50.31 45.59
C ARG A 4 -24.30 49.07 46.38
N LEU A 5 -25.23 48.55 47.18
CA LEU A 5 -25.20 47.21 47.75
C LEU A 5 -25.35 46.21 46.58
N TYR A 6 -24.29 45.51 46.21
CA TYR A 6 -24.36 44.33 45.34
C TYR A 6 -23.20 43.41 45.68
N LEU A 7 -23.35 42.58 46.71
CA LEU A 7 -22.70 41.27 46.75
C LEU A 7 -23.37 40.34 47.78
N ALA A 8 -24.70 40.32 47.77
CA ALA A 8 -25.51 39.29 48.39
C ALA A 8 -26.39 38.67 47.31
N ALA A 9 -25.76 37.92 46.39
CA ALA A 9 -26.38 37.01 45.44
C ALA A 9 -25.30 36.20 44.71
N LEU A 10 -24.54 35.39 45.43
CA LEU A 10 -24.05 34.14 44.86
C LEU A 10 -24.75 33.01 45.60
N THR A 11 -26.03 32.91 45.27
CA THR A 11 -26.97 31.90 45.74
C THR A 11 -26.47 30.52 45.34
N ALA A 12 -26.57 29.59 46.27
CA ALA A 12 -26.30 28.18 46.09
C ALA A 12 -26.92 27.62 44.80
N ALA A 13 -26.09 27.00 43.97
CA ALA A 13 -26.47 25.94 43.04
C ALA A 13 -25.24 25.06 42.79
N LEU A 14 -24.71 24.41 43.84
CA LEU A 14 -24.01 23.14 43.64
C LEU A 14 -25.10 22.12 43.31
N THR A 15 -25.54 22.12 42.06
CA THR A 15 -26.39 21.06 41.53
C THR A 15 -25.58 19.78 41.51
N LEU A 16 -26.08 18.78 42.24
CA LEU A 16 -25.67 17.39 42.18
C LEU A 16 -25.44 16.98 40.73
N GLY A 17 -24.18 16.84 40.32
CA GLY A 17 -23.85 16.07 39.14
C GLY A 17 -24.18 14.63 39.48
N ALA A 18 -25.32 14.14 38.98
CA ALA A 18 -25.49 12.70 38.83
C ALA A 18 -24.28 12.24 38.01
N ALA A 19 -23.43 11.40 38.60
CA ALA A 19 -22.46 10.65 37.83
C ALA A 19 -23.28 9.83 36.85
N ALA A 20 -23.39 10.31 35.61
CA ALA A 20 -23.89 9.49 34.54
C ALA A 20 -22.98 8.26 34.55
N THR A 21 -23.55 7.10 34.81
CA THR A 21 -22.90 5.84 34.50
C THR A 21 -22.65 5.88 33.00
N SER A 22 -21.43 6.26 32.61
CA SER A 22 -20.98 6.09 31.24
C SER A 22 -20.95 4.59 31.01
N TYR A 23 -21.86 4.08 30.19
CA TYR A 23 -21.71 2.75 29.64
C TYR A 23 -20.54 2.82 28.67
N ALA A 24 -19.63 1.86 28.71
CA ALA A 24 -18.69 1.71 27.62
C ALA A 24 -19.47 1.16 26.42
N ALA A 25 -19.25 1.74 25.24
CA ALA A 25 -19.89 1.28 24.02
C ALA A 25 -19.64 -0.22 23.83
N GLN A 26 -20.68 -0.97 23.53
CA GLN A 26 -20.65 -2.43 23.61
C GLN A 26 -21.63 -3.10 22.65
N TRP A 27 -21.23 -4.29 22.19
CA TRP A 27 -22.11 -5.21 21.50
C TRP A 27 -23.09 -5.85 22.47
N VAL A 28 -24.39 -5.80 22.13
CA VAL A 28 -25.46 -6.36 22.93
C VAL A 28 -26.21 -7.43 22.13
N PRO A 29 -26.13 -8.72 22.53
CA PRO A 29 -26.93 -9.78 21.92
C PRO A 29 -28.30 -9.92 22.59
N ASP A 30 -29.33 -10.24 21.80
CA ASP A 30 -30.63 -10.70 22.30
C ASP A 30 -31.28 -11.77 21.39
N THR A 31 -32.57 -12.03 21.56
CA THR A 31 -33.31 -13.05 20.79
C THR A 31 -33.51 -12.70 19.32
N ASN A 32 -33.39 -11.42 18.95
CA ASN A 32 -33.60 -10.92 17.58
C ASN A 32 -32.27 -10.76 16.82
N GLY A 33 -31.15 -10.62 17.52
CA GLY A 33 -29.82 -10.51 16.91
C GLY A 33 -28.84 -9.70 17.74
N TRP A 34 -27.85 -9.12 17.07
CA TRP A 34 -26.86 -8.23 17.68
C TRP A 34 -27.18 -6.77 17.35
N TRP A 35 -27.05 -5.90 18.35
CA TRP A 35 -27.07 -4.45 18.19
C TRP A 35 -25.93 -3.82 18.98
N TYR A 36 -25.65 -2.55 18.73
CA TYR A 36 -24.53 -1.84 19.36
C TYR A 36 -25.04 -0.66 20.17
N GLN A 37 -24.66 -0.60 21.43
CA GLN A 37 -24.95 0.51 22.33
C GLN A 37 -23.76 1.46 22.37
N GLU A 38 -23.99 2.74 22.11
CA GLU A 38 -22.99 3.81 22.21
C GLU A 38 -22.75 4.22 23.68
N ASP A 39 -21.67 4.99 23.91
CA ASP A 39 -21.33 5.50 25.25
C ASP A 39 -22.42 6.37 25.88
N ASP A 40 -23.20 7.07 25.04
CA ASP A 40 -24.34 7.90 25.46
C ASP A 40 -25.65 7.11 25.63
N GLY A 41 -25.60 5.79 25.42
CA GLY A 41 -26.73 4.88 25.50
C GLY A 41 -27.61 4.83 24.25
N SER A 42 -27.31 5.62 23.22
CA SER A 42 -27.97 5.53 21.90
C SER A 42 -27.52 4.29 21.12
N TRP A 43 -28.12 4.05 19.95
CA TRP A 43 -27.72 2.97 19.05
C TRP A 43 -27.82 3.42 17.59
N PRO A 44 -26.98 2.88 16.68
CA PRO A 44 -27.07 3.18 15.25
C PRO A 44 -28.34 2.56 14.64
N SER A 45 -28.94 3.25 13.68
CA SER A 45 -30.11 2.74 12.94
C SER A 45 -30.10 3.21 11.50
N ASN A 46 -30.42 2.31 10.57
CA ASN A 46 -30.45 2.55 9.12
C ASN A 46 -29.15 3.19 8.58
N THR A 47 -28.00 2.67 9.01
CA THR A 47 -26.69 3.24 8.68
C THR A 47 -25.57 2.21 8.80
N TRP A 48 -24.47 2.45 8.08
CA TRP A 48 -23.21 1.73 8.24
C TRP A 48 -22.40 2.34 9.38
N LYS A 49 -21.75 1.49 10.17
CA LYS A 49 -20.84 1.95 11.21
C LYS A 49 -19.63 1.05 11.35
N TRP A 50 -18.47 1.70 11.46
CA TRP A 50 -17.20 1.07 11.81
C TRP A 50 -17.11 0.93 13.33
N ILE A 51 -16.92 -0.30 13.81
CA ILE A 51 -16.91 -0.63 15.24
C ILE A 51 -15.72 -1.56 15.51
N ASP A 52 -14.81 -1.11 16.38
CA ASP A 52 -13.79 -1.97 16.98
C ASP A 52 -14.38 -2.59 18.25
N GLY A 53 -15.04 -3.72 18.02
CA GLY A 53 -15.81 -4.41 19.06
C GLY A 53 -14.93 -5.18 20.04
N ASN A 54 -13.75 -5.59 19.60
CA ASN A 54 -12.78 -6.38 20.37
C ASN A 54 -11.65 -5.50 20.98
N GLN A 55 -11.65 -4.20 20.68
CA GLN A 55 -10.69 -3.19 21.15
C GLN A 55 -9.25 -3.52 20.74
N ASP A 56 -9.07 -4.14 19.58
CA ASP A 56 -7.75 -4.48 19.04
C ASP A 56 -7.14 -3.35 18.19
N GLY A 57 -7.87 -2.24 18.02
CA GLY A 57 -7.48 -1.09 17.22
C GLY A 57 -7.98 -1.16 15.78
N VAL A 58 -8.65 -2.23 15.39
CA VAL A 58 -9.22 -2.45 14.06
C VAL A 58 -10.74 -2.56 14.18
N ALA A 59 -11.44 -1.71 13.44
CA ALA A 59 -12.88 -1.73 13.30
C ALA A 59 -13.30 -2.45 12.03
N GLU A 60 -14.31 -3.30 12.14
CA GLU A 60 -15.09 -3.80 11.01
C GLU A 60 -16.31 -2.91 10.74
N CYS A 61 -16.84 -2.95 9.52
CA CYS A 61 -18.01 -2.18 9.13
C CYS A 61 -19.29 -3.02 9.20
N TYR A 62 -20.32 -2.51 9.87
CA TYR A 62 -21.60 -3.21 10.07
C TYR A 62 -22.78 -2.34 9.63
N TYR A 63 -23.78 -2.94 8.98
CA TYR A 63 -25.01 -2.24 8.62
C TYR A 63 -26.11 -2.48 9.65
N PHE A 64 -26.60 -1.40 10.24
CA PHE A 64 -27.69 -1.41 11.21
C PHE A 64 -29.01 -1.17 10.51
N GLY A 65 -29.96 -2.09 10.63
CA GLY A 65 -31.31 -1.94 10.10
C GLY A 65 -32.11 -0.84 10.81
N PRO A 66 -33.35 -0.55 10.36
CA PRO A 66 -34.20 0.47 10.96
C PRO A 66 -34.49 0.26 12.45
N ASN A 67 -34.43 -0.99 12.91
CA ASN A 67 -34.67 -1.38 14.30
C ASN A 67 -33.39 -1.46 15.14
N GLY A 68 -32.22 -1.11 14.58
CA GLY A 68 -30.93 -1.08 15.29
C GLY A 68 -30.18 -2.41 15.36
N TYR A 69 -30.67 -3.47 14.73
CA TYR A 69 -29.96 -4.75 14.64
C TYR A 69 -29.11 -4.85 13.38
N ILE A 70 -27.98 -5.54 13.45
CA ILE A 70 -27.13 -5.78 12.29
C ILE A 70 -27.69 -6.88 11.39
N TYR A 71 -27.36 -6.80 10.11
CA TYR A 71 -27.57 -7.90 9.16
C TYR A 71 -26.41 -8.91 9.28
N THR A 72 -26.69 -10.21 9.14
CA THR A 72 -25.68 -11.28 9.09
C THR A 72 -26.01 -12.27 7.97
N SER A 73 -24.99 -12.86 7.35
CA SER A 73 -25.08 -13.86 6.28
C SER A 73 -26.06 -13.49 5.15
N THR A 74 -26.05 -12.24 4.71
CA THR A 74 -27.09 -11.73 3.79
C THR A 74 -26.63 -10.52 2.99
N THR A 75 -27.53 -10.00 2.16
CA THR A 75 -27.34 -8.76 1.41
C THR A 75 -28.16 -7.65 2.07
N THR A 76 -27.52 -6.52 2.37
CA THR A 76 -28.16 -5.34 2.97
C THR A 76 -29.12 -4.68 1.97
N PRO A 77 -30.10 -3.88 2.42
CA PRO A 77 -31.08 -3.25 1.53
C PRO A 77 -30.49 -2.34 0.44
N ASP A 78 -29.29 -1.82 0.66
CA ASP A 78 -28.52 -1.00 -0.27
C ASP A 78 -27.58 -1.81 -1.19
N GLY A 79 -27.60 -3.14 -1.10
CA GLY A 79 -26.99 -4.05 -2.08
C GLY A 79 -25.60 -4.59 -1.74
N TYR A 80 -25.07 -4.32 -0.54
CA TYR A 80 -23.78 -4.86 -0.10
C TYR A 80 -23.93 -6.19 0.63
N THR A 81 -22.87 -6.99 0.68
CA THR A 81 -22.87 -8.31 1.33
C THR A 81 -22.21 -8.27 2.70
N VAL A 82 -22.77 -8.99 3.67
CA VAL A 82 -22.20 -9.15 5.02
C VAL A 82 -21.98 -10.62 5.35
N ASP A 83 -20.92 -10.93 6.11
CA ASP A 83 -20.55 -12.29 6.50
C ASP A 83 -21.40 -12.84 7.66
N GLY A 84 -21.03 -14.03 8.17
CA GLY A 84 -21.71 -14.66 9.31
C GLY A 84 -21.63 -13.89 10.63
N ASN A 85 -20.65 -13.00 10.76
CA ASN A 85 -20.49 -12.10 11.90
C ASN A 85 -21.14 -10.73 11.66
N GLY A 86 -21.69 -10.50 10.47
CA GLY A 86 -22.34 -9.25 10.05
C GLY A 86 -21.38 -8.18 9.53
N ALA A 87 -20.10 -8.51 9.37
CA ALA A 87 -19.11 -7.59 8.86
C ALA A 87 -19.26 -7.45 7.34
N TRP A 88 -19.12 -6.22 6.84
CA TRP A 88 -19.16 -5.92 5.42
C TRP A 88 -18.08 -6.71 4.68
N THR A 89 -18.47 -7.36 3.60
CA THR A 89 -17.57 -8.08 2.72
C THR A 89 -17.61 -7.55 1.30
N VAL A 90 -16.44 -7.57 0.67
CA VAL A 90 -16.28 -7.39 -0.78
C VAL A 90 -15.57 -8.63 -1.29
N ASN A 91 -16.19 -9.36 -2.22
CA ASN A 91 -15.69 -10.65 -2.74
C ASN A 91 -15.34 -11.67 -1.64
N GLY A 92 -16.09 -11.67 -0.53
CA GLY A 92 -15.88 -12.60 0.60
C GLY A 92 -14.83 -12.16 1.62
N ALA A 93 -14.10 -11.05 1.39
CA ALA A 93 -13.14 -10.49 2.33
C ALA A 93 -13.76 -9.40 3.22
N VAL A 94 -13.57 -9.49 4.53
CA VAL A 94 -14.06 -8.51 5.52
C VAL A 94 -13.33 -7.18 5.35
N GLN A 95 -14.09 -6.09 5.34
CA GLN A 95 -13.54 -4.73 5.29
C GLN A 95 -13.23 -4.24 6.70
N THR A 96 -12.01 -3.75 6.90
CA THR A 96 -11.49 -3.24 8.19
C THR A 96 -10.93 -1.82 8.05
N GLN A 97 -10.91 -1.06 9.14
CA GLN A 97 -10.20 0.22 9.25
C GLN A 97 -9.69 0.44 10.68
N VAL A 98 -8.71 1.30 10.92
CA VAL A 98 -8.25 1.61 12.29
C VAL A 98 -9.34 2.38 13.06
N ALA A 99 -9.65 1.96 14.29
CA ALA A 99 -10.76 2.50 15.05
C ALA A 99 -10.37 3.60 16.06
N GLY A 100 -11.24 4.60 16.22
CA GLY A 100 -11.11 5.62 17.25
C GLY A 100 -10.10 6.72 16.91
N GLY A 101 -10.60 7.78 16.26
CA GLY A 101 -9.99 9.10 16.27
C GLY A 101 -10.00 9.70 17.69
N ASN A 102 -9.12 9.21 18.56
CA ASN A 102 -8.48 10.03 19.58
C ASN A 102 -7.02 9.62 19.66
N THR A 103 -6.27 10.30 18.83
CA THR A 103 -5.04 9.82 18.25
C THR A 103 -3.90 10.67 18.76
N SER A 104 -3.41 10.28 19.93
CA SER A 104 -2.06 10.68 20.33
C SER A 104 -1.00 9.72 19.78
N GLY A 105 -1.40 8.51 19.34
CA GLY A 105 -0.52 7.50 18.71
C GLY A 105 -0.80 7.28 17.21
N GLY A 106 -2.04 6.97 16.83
CA GLY A 106 -2.39 6.61 15.45
C GLY A 106 -2.48 7.77 14.44
N SER A 107 -2.85 8.99 14.85
CA SER A 107 -2.77 10.20 14.01
C SER A 107 -1.43 10.89 14.14
N GLN A 108 -0.60 10.55 15.12
CA GLN A 108 0.82 10.90 15.02
C GLN A 108 1.49 9.98 14.00
N ALA A 109 1.26 8.67 14.06
CA ALA A 109 1.79 7.71 13.08
C ALA A 109 1.25 7.98 11.67
N ALA A 110 -0.06 8.10 11.46
CA ALA A 110 -0.64 8.42 10.14
C ALA A 110 -0.27 9.84 9.66
N SER A 111 -0.18 10.83 10.55
CA SER A 111 0.36 12.16 10.19
C SER A 111 1.86 12.13 9.92
N GLN A 112 2.61 11.22 10.54
CA GLN A 112 4.04 11.03 10.35
C GLN A 112 4.30 10.30 9.05
N THR A 113 3.56 9.23 8.72
CA THR A 113 3.57 8.58 7.42
C THR A 113 3.17 9.56 6.32
N ALA A 114 2.11 10.37 6.51
CA ALA A 114 1.73 11.41 5.55
C ALA A 114 2.80 12.51 5.40
N GLU A 115 3.49 12.88 6.49
CA GLU A 115 4.62 13.81 6.44
C GLU A 115 5.84 13.20 5.72
N ILE A 116 6.14 11.93 5.96
CA ILE A 116 7.22 11.20 5.27
C ILE A 116 6.88 11.09 3.78
N ASN A 117 5.65 10.70 3.44
CA ASN A 117 5.18 10.66 2.06
C ASN A 117 5.28 12.01 1.37
N ARG A 118 4.88 13.11 2.05
CA ARG A 118 5.07 14.47 1.51
C ARG A 118 6.53 14.79 1.20
N ARG A 119 7.47 14.33 2.03
CA ARG A 119 8.91 14.52 1.79
C ARG A 119 9.42 13.62 0.68
N ALA A 120 9.03 12.35 0.69
CA ALA A 120 9.38 11.36 -0.33
C ALA A 120 8.92 11.82 -1.71
N VAL A 121 7.63 12.13 -1.87
CA VAL A 121 7.05 12.53 -3.17
C VAL A 121 7.60 13.87 -3.63
N ALA A 122 7.91 14.79 -2.72
CA ALA A 122 8.59 16.04 -3.07
C ALA A 122 10.01 15.79 -3.61
N ALA A 123 10.77 14.90 -2.97
CA ALA A 123 12.11 14.51 -3.42
C ALA A 123 12.06 13.77 -4.77
N TYR A 124 11.11 12.85 -4.95
CA TYR A 124 10.91 12.15 -6.22
C TYR A 124 10.50 13.13 -7.32
N ARG A 125 9.63 14.11 -7.03
CA ARG A 125 9.24 15.15 -7.98
C ARG A 125 10.44 15.94 -8.47
N GLU A 126 11.31 16.37 -7.56
CA GLU A 126 12.54 17.09 -7.89
C GLU A 126 13.46 16.22 -8.75
N LYS A 127 13.69 14.96 -8.35
CA LYS A 127 14.59 14.05 -9.06
C LYS A 127 14.09 13.66 -10.45
N ILE A 128 12.80 13.32 -10.58
CA ILE A 128 12.18 13.00 -11.87
C ILE A 128 12.20 14.24 -12.78
N SER A 129 11.92 15.43 -12.25
CA SER A 129 12.04 16.68 -13.00
C SER A 129 13.47 16.96 -13.44
N GLU A 130 14.46 16.61 -12.62
CA GLU A 130 15.87 16.67 -13.01
C GLU A 130 16.13 15.75 -14.21
N TYR A 131 15.69 14.49 -14.17
CA TYR A 131 15.88 13.55 -15.29
C TYR A 131 15.21 14.00 -16.59
N MET A 132 14.10 14.73 -16.51
CA MET A 132 13.45 15.31 -17.69
C MET A 132 14.30 16.39 -18.39
N VAL A 133 15.25 16.99 -17.68
CA VAL A 133 16.15 18.02 -18.21
C VAL A 133 17.56 17.46 -18.44
N LYS A 134 18.00 16.53 -17.60
CA LYS A 134 19.32 15.90 -17.61
C LYS A 134 19.16 14.37 -17.72
N PRO A 135 19.33 13.80 -18.92
CA PRO A 135 19.29 12.35 -19.12
C PRO A 135 20.23 11.61 -18.16
N LEU A 136 19.89 10.35 -17.86
CA LEU A 136 20.74 9.48 -17.06
C LEU A 136 22.05 9.21 -17.82
N ASN A 137 23.18 9.37 -17.14
CA ASN A 137 24.46 8.94 -17.70
C ASN A 137 24.69 7.46 -17.36
N TYR A 138 24.67 6.60 -18.37
CA TYR A 138 24.88 5.17 -18.21
C TYR A 138 25.87 4.65 -19.26
N ASN A 139 26.95 4.00 -18.83
CA ASN A 139 28.03 3.52 -19.70
C ASN A 139 28.59 4.58 -20.68
N GLY A 140 28.57 5.86 -20.28
CA GLY A 140 29.06 6.97 -21.08
C GLY A 140 28.06 7.49 -22.13
N GLY A 141 26.84 6.95 -22.18
CA GLY A 141 25.72 7.45 -22.98
C GLY A 141 24.69 8.21 -22.13
N GLU A 142 24.01 9.16 -22.74
CA GLU A 142 22.88 9.89 -22.15
C GLU A 142 21.56 9.23 -22.55
N ILE A 143 20.81 8.69 -21.58
CA ILE A 143 19.55 7.98 -21.81
C ILE A 143 18.40 8.81 -21.22
N PRO A 144 17.46 9.32 -22.03
CA PRO A 144 16.37 10.15 -21.55
C PRO A 144 15.36 9.34 -20.75
N ILE A 145 14.73 10.00 -19.78
CA ILE A 145 13.57 9.45 -19.06
C ILE A 145 12.40 9.27 -20.03
N ARG A 146 11.67 8.17 -19.84
CA ARG A 146 10.47 7.83 -20.63
C ARG A 146 9.21 7.82 -19.79
N SER A 147 9.28 7.20 -18.62
CA SER A 147 8.11 6.87 -17.80
C SER A 147 8.47 6.77 -16.33
N PHE A 148 7.46 6.80 -15.48
CA PHE A 148 7.63 6.48 -14.06
C PHE A 148 6.39 5.79 -13.49
N ALA A 149 6.57 5.12 -12.36
CA ALA A 149 5.48 4.61 -11.53
C ALA A 149 5.69 5.01 -10.07
N VAL A 150 4.61 5.09 -9.31
CA VAL A 150 4.60 5.35 -7.86
C VAL A 150 3.74 4.29 -7.21
N ALA A 151 4.31 3.56 -6.24
CA ALA A 151 3.63 2.49 -5.52
C ALA A 151 4.27 2.28 -4.15
N ASP A 152 3.52 1.70 -3.23
CA ASP A 152 4.05 1.15 -1.98
C ASP A 152 4.52 -0.30 -2.27
N LEU A 153 5.83 -0.47 -2.40
CA LEU A 153 6.46 -1.73 -2.81
C LEU A 153 6.80 -2.62 -1.61
N ASN A 154 7.08 -2.01 -0.46
CA ASN A 154 7.53 -2.73 0.73
C ASN A 154 6.41 -2.89 1.78
N GLY A 155 5.24 -2.28 1.58
CA GLY A 155 4.07 -2.34 2.45
C GLY A 155 4.17 -1.51 3.73
N ASP A 156 5.05 -0.51 3.79
CA ASP A 156 5.21 0.38 4.95
C ASP A 156 4.32 1.65 4.87
N ASN A 157 3.52 1.78 3.80
CA ASN A 157 2.69 2.94 3.45
C ASN A 157 3.47 4.21 3.09
N ILE A 158 4.78 4.11 2.87
CA ILE A 158 5.60 5.12 2.22
C ILE A 158 5.67 4.75 0.73
N PHE A 159 5.60 5.73 -0.15
CA PHE A 159 5.70 5.47 -1.58
C PHE A 159 7.16 5.34 -2.03
N GLU A 160 7.38 4.43 -2.98
CA GLU A 160 8.56 4.37 -3.85
C GLU A 160 8.21 4.85 -5.25
N ALA A 161 9.21 5.33 -5.98
CA ALA A 161 9.09 5.67 -7.38
C ALA A 161 10.04 4.85 -8.25
N LEU A 162 9.51 4.32 -9.35
CA LEU A 162 10.28 3.61 -10.37
C LEU A 162 10.42 4.49 -11.58
N VAL A 163 11.63 4.62 -12.12
CA VAL A 163 11.93 5.53 -13.22
C VAL A 163 12.45 4.75 -14.42
N GLY A 164 11.69 4.80 -15.52
CA GLY A 164 12.00 4.17 -16.79
C GLY A 164 12.76 5.09 -17.75
N PHE A 165 13.77 4.53 -18.42
CA PHE A 165 14.64 5.25 -19.36
C PHE A 165 14.65 4.51 -20.70
N GLU A 166 14.64 5.24 -21.81
CA GLU A 166 14.59 4.63 -23.13
C GLU A 166 15.59 5.30 -24.08
N ASP A 167 16.40 4.52 -24.77
CA ASP A 167 17.29 5.04 -25.82
C ASP A 167 16.44 5.58 -26.99
N PRO A 168 16.76 6.77 -27.54
CA PRO A 168 16.17 7.30 -28.77
C PRO A 168 16.09 6.34 -29.97
N SER A 169 16.89 5.27 -30.02
CA SER A 169 16.82 4.27 -31.10
C SER A 169 15.61 3.32 -30.98
N GLY A 170 14.80 3.40 -29.91
CA GLY A 170 13.62 2.56 -29.68
C GLY A 170 13.93 1.08 -29.46
N MET A 171 15.21 0.74 -29.29
CA MET A 171 15.65 -0.55 -28.77
C MET A 171 15.62 -0.40 -27.25
N THR A 172 14.72 -1.11 -26.59
CA THR A 172 14.48 -1.03 -25.14
C THR A 172 15.78 -1.32 -24.36
N ILE A 173 16.44 -0.29 -23.82
CA ILE A 173 17.66 -0.49 -23.01
C ILE A 173 17.34 -0.46 -21.50
N LEU A 174 16.28 0.19 -21.01
CA LEU A 174 16.02 0.30 -19.54
C LEU A 174 14.53 0.49 -19.18
N ASN A 175 13.68 -0.55 -19.30
CA ASN A 175 12.38 -0.49 -18.62
C ASN A 175 12.62 -0.56 -17.11
N ALA A 176 12.56 0.61 -16.45
CA ALA A 176 12.87 0.91 -15.04
C ALA A 176 14.33 0.61 -14.62
N GLY A 177 15.21 1.59 -14.88
CA GLY A 177 16.63 1.53 -14.54
C GLY A 177 16.98 2.16 -13.20
N VAL A 178 16.04 2.87 -12.57
CA VAL A 178 16.26 3.50 -11.26
C VAL A 178 15.04 3.29 -10.38
N ILE A 179 15.29 2.97 -9.11
CA ILE A 179 14.30 3.03 -8.04
C ILE A 179 14.69 4.14 -7.07
N LEU A 180 13.70 4.98 -6.74
CA LEU A 180 13.78 6.02 -5.74
C LEU A 180 12.96 5.58 -4.55
N TYR A 181 13.58 5.61 -3.38
CA TYR A 181 12.92 5.29 -2.10
C TYR A 181 13.36 6.29 -1.04
N TYR A 182 12.64 6.36 0.08
CA TYR A 182 12.86 7.39 1.09
C TYR A 182 12.99 6.77 2.48
N THR A 183 14.13 7.04 3.12
CA THR A 183 14.39 6.66 4.51
C THR A 183 14.31 7.91 5.39
N ASP A 184 15.45 8.45 5.81
CA ASP A 184 15.59 9.83 6.32
C ASP A 184 15.99 10.83 5.22
N HIS A 185 16.39 10.33 4.05
CA HIS A 185 16.72 11.08 2.86
C HIS A 185 16.30 10.32 1.59
N LEU A 186 16.37 11.00 0.45
CA LEU A 186 16.17 10.38 -0.86
C LEU A 186 17.32 9.39 -1.13
N CYS A 187 16.95 8.13 -1.36
CA CYS A 187 17.83 7.11 -1.89
C CYS A 187 17.55 6.92 -3.38
N GLU A 188 18.60 6.76 -4.17
CA GLU A 188 18.55 6.54 -5.61
C GLU A 188 19.41 5.31 -5.92
N GLU A 189 18.78 4.23 -6.38
CA GLU A 189 19.48 3.00 -6.74
C GLU A 189 19.32 2.72 -8.23
N VAL A 190 20.45 2.61 -8.93
CA VAL A 190 20.48 2.23 -10.34
C VAL A 190 20.44 0.71 -10.42
N LEU A 191 19.32 0.19 -10.90
CA LEU A 191 19.10 -1.24 -11.03
C LEU A 191 19.78 -1.76 -12.30
N SER A 192 20.78 -2.63 -12.14
CA SER A 192 21.49 -3.27 -13.25
C SER A 192 21.80 -4.72 -12.92
N SER A 193 21.58 -5.62 -13.88
CA SER A 193 21.93 -7.05 -13.75
C SER A 193 23.11 -7.46 -14.62
N GLY A 194 23.69 -6.54 -15.40
CA GLY A 194 24.67 -6.85 -16.44
C GLY A 194 24.08 -7.53 -17.69
N TYR A 195 22.77 -7.77 -17.73
CA TYR A 195 22.04 -8.22 -18.92
C TYR A 195 21.37 -7.02 -19.62
N GLU A 196 21.25 -7.05 -20.94
CA GLU A 196 20.68 -5.97 -21.73
C GLU A 196 19.18 -6.21 -21.97
N GLY A 197 18.35 -5.26 -21.56
CA GLY A 197 16.94 -5.22 -21.91
C GLY A 197 16.09 -6.31 -21.27
N THR A 198 15.43 -5.99 -20.18
CA THR A 198 13.97 -6.00 -19.93
C THR A 198 13.80 -5.60 -18.47
N GLY A 199 13.07 -4.52 -18.21
CA GLY A 199 11.81 -4.71 -17.52
C GLY A 199 12.00 -4.82 -16.01
N PHE A 200 11.36 -3.92 -15.26
CA PHE A 200 11.12 -4.15 -13.85
C PHE A 200 9.91 -5.06 -13.69
N SER A 201 10.03 -6.07 -12.82
CA SER A 201 8.90 -6.85 -12.33
C SER A 201 8.82 -6.77 -10.82
N TYR A 202 7.60 -6.75 -10.30
CA TYR A 202 7.31 -6.77 -8.87
C TYR A 202 6.36 -7.91 -8.55
N ASN A 203 6.69 -8.68 -7.52
CA ASN A 203 5.82 -9.72 -7.00
C ASN A 203 5.10 -9.19 -5.75
N PRO A 204 3.78 -8.91 -5.79
CA PRO A 204 3.06 -8.38 -4.64
C PRO A 204 2.91 -9.37 -3.47
N HIS A 205 3.11 -10.67 -3.70
CA HIS A 205 3.04 -11.68 -2.64
C HIS A 205 4.33 -11.72 -1.82
N THR A 206 5.47 -11.74 -2.50
CA THR A 206 6.79 -11.84 -1.86
C THR A 206 7.47 -10.48 -1.67
N ARG A 207 6.90 -9.40 -2.24
CA ARG A 207 7.47 -8.04 -2.32
C ARG A 207 8.82 -7.97 -3.04
N LEU A 208 9.19 -9.03 -3.76
CA LEU A 208 10.44 -9.08 -4.50
C LEU A 208 10.35 -8.24 -5.76
N ILE A 209 11.49 -7.61 -6.05
CA ILE A 209 11.73 -6.82 -7.25
C ILE A 209 12.73 -7.57 -8.10
N SER A 210 12.52 -7.63 -9.41
CA SER A 210 13.52 -8.12 -10.34
C SER A 210 13.74 -7.16 -11.50
N THR A 211 14.99 -7.07 -11.93
CA THR A 211 15.42 -6.31 -13.09
C THR A 211 16.45 -7.09 -13.88
N GLY A 212 16.42 -7.01 -15.21
CA GLY A 212 17.51 -7.56 -15.98
C GLY A 212 17.28 -7.60 -17.47
N GLY A 213 17.49 -8.74 -18.10
CA GLY A 213 17.34 -8.83 -19.54
C GLY A 213 18.00 -10.00 -20.24
N TYR A 214 18.20 -9.81 -21.54
CA TYR A 214 18.85 -10.77 -22.40
C TYR A 214 20.31 -10.40 -22.65
N ALA A 215 21.20 -11.38 -22.54
CA ALA A 215 22.56 -11.20 -23.01
C ALA A 215 23.15 -12.53 -23.47
N ARG A 216 23.78 -12.53 -24.65
CA ARG A 216 24.62 -13.62 -25.15
C ARG A 216 23.96 -15.02 -25.11
N GLY A 217 22.66 -15.11 -25.37
CA GLY A 217 21.93 -16.38 -25.36
C GLY A 217 21.35 -16.79 -24.01
N TYR A 218 21.44 -15.90 -23.01
CA TYR A 218 20.87 -16.07 -21.68
C TYR A 218 19.83 -14.99 -21.40
N ILE A 219 18.90 -15.34 -20.53
CA ILE A 219 18.07 -14.43 -19.76
C ILE A 219 18.71 -14.33 -18.37
N GLY A 220 18.76 -13.15 -17.76
CA GLY A 220 19.22 -13.02 -16.39
C GLY A 220 18.69 -11.79 -15.67
N TYR A 221 18.43 -11.95 -14.37
CA TYR A 221 17.84 -10.94 -13.51
C TYR A 221 18.61 -10.84 -12.19
N SER A 222 18.73 -9.64 -11.66
CA SER A 222 19.03 -9.40 -10.25
C SER A 222 17.72 -9.30 -9.48
N ILE A 223 17.71 -9.83 -8.27
CA ILE A 223 16.55 -9.88 -7.37
C ILE A 223 16.84 -8.98 -6.17
N TYR A 224 15.89 -8.11 -5.87
CA TYR A 224 15.98 -7.11 -4.80
C TYR A 224 14.79 -7.22 -3.86
N GLU A 225 14.99 -6.72 -2.65
CA GLU A 225 13.96 -6.60 -1.63
C GLU A 225 14.29 -5.42 -0.71
N PHE A 226 13.26 -4.83 -0.13
CA PHE A 226 13.42 -3.93 1.01
C PHE A 226 13.58 -4.74 2.30
N ASP A 227 14.63 -4.44 3.05
CA ASP A 227 14.83 -5.03 4.36
C ASP A 227 13.88 -4.46 5.43
N GLU A 228 14.01 -4.94 6.66
CA GLU A 228 13.23 -4.47 7.82
C GLU A 228 13.42 -2.98 8.15
N GLN A 229 14.40 -2.30 7.55
CA GLN A 229 14.68 -0.88 7.68
C GLN A 229 14.26 -0.08 6.43
N SER A 230 13.50 -0.70 5.51
CA SER A 230 13.09 -0.11 4.24
C SER A 230 14.27 0.29 3.34
N VAL A 231 15.39 -0.42 3.45
CA VAL A 231 16.56 -0.25 2.57
C VAL A 231 16.54 -1.33 1.50
N LEU A 232 16.62 -0.91 0.23
CA LEU A 232 16.68 -1.83 -0.89
C LEU A 232 18.03 -2.55 -0.92
N THR A 233 18.00 -3.88 -0.99
CA THR A 233 19.18 -4.74 -1.04
C THR A 233 19.07 -5.74 -2.18
N GLU A 234 20.15 -5.98 -2.92
CA GLU A 234 20.24 -7.11 -3.87
C GLU A 234 20.42 -8.41 -3.07
N ARG A 235 19.53 -9.37 -3.32
CA ARG A 235 19.42 -10.63 -2.56
C ARG A 235 19.81 -11.85 -3.37
N GLY A 236 19.96 -11.70 -4.67
CA GLY A 236 20.25 -12.81 -5.53
C GLY A 236 20.20 -12.48 -7.01
N SER A 237 20.42 -13.52 -7.80
CA SER A 237 20.35 -13.47 -9.25
C SER A 237 19.75 -14.74 -9.82
N PHE A 238 19.05 -14.59 -10.93
CA PHE A 238 18.56 -15.67 -11.76
C PHE A 238 19.26 -15.62 -13.11
N SER A 239 19.54 -16.79 -13.70
CA SER A 239 19.94 -16.88 -15.09
C SER A 239 19.35 -18.12 -15.75
N GLN A 240 19.03 -18.03 -17.04
CA GLN A 240 18.57 -19.15 -17.85
C GLN A 240 19.19 -19.13 -19.23
N ASN A 241 19.71 -20.28 -19.67
CA ASN A 241 20.15 -20.46 -21.04
C ASN A 241 18.93 -20.67 -21.96
N MET A 242 18.74 -19.80 -22.95
CA MET A 242 17.56 -19.85 -23.83
C MET A 242 17.55 -21.04 -24.79
N ARG A 243 18.70 -21.70 -25.03
CA ARG A 243 18.77 -22.87 -25.93
C ARG A 243 18.55 -24.18 -25.20
N SER A 244 19.15 -24.34 -24.02
CA SER A 244 19.02 -25.58 -23.23
C SER A 244 17.85 -25.54 -22.25
N GLY A 245 17.34 -24.34 -21.90
CA GLY A 245 16.35 -24.14 -20.85
C GLY A 245 16.91 -24.26 -19.42
N GLU A 246 18.20 -24.57 -19.28
CA GLU A 246 18.88 -24.73 -17.99
C GLU A 246 18.87 -23.40 -17.23
N ALA A 247 18.33 -23.41 -16.02
CA ALA A 247 18.17 -22.24 -15.17
C ALA A 247 18.92 -22.40 -13.85
N SER A 248 19.47 -21.31 -13.35
CA SER A 248 20.16 -21.20 -12.06
C SER A 248 19.54 -20.06 -11.26
N LEU A 249 19.22 -20.32 -9.99
CA LEU A 249 18.89 -19.30 -9.02
C LEU A 249 19.98 -19.29 -7.94
N SER A 250 20.56 -18.12 -7.70
CA SER A 250 21.47 -17.86 -6.59
C SER A 250 20.79 -16.86 -5.67
N ILE A 251 20.50 -17.27 -4.44
CA ILE A 251 19.83 -16.42 -3.46
C ILE A 251 20.49 -16.61 -2.11
N ASP A 252 20.54 -15.55 -1.30
CA ASP A 252 21.04 -15.65 0.07
C ASP A 252 20.20 -16.68 0.85
N GLN A 253 20.83 -17.72 1.41
CA GLN A 253 20.11 -18.88 1.97
C GLN A 253 19.29 -18.57 3.23
N GLU A 254 19.59 -17.47 3.92
CA GLU A 254 18.82 -17.00 5.08
C GLU A 254 17.54 -16.25 4.67
N PHE A 255 17.39 -15.98 3.38
CA PHE A 255 16.45 -14.99 2.88
C PHE A 255 15.04 -15.56 2.68
N ILE A 256 14.89 -16.84 2.30
CA ILE A 256 13.61 -17.34 1.76
C ILE A 256 13.30 -18.77 2.17
N SER A 257 12.07 -18.97 2.68
CA SER A 257 11.53 -20.29 3.02
C SER A 257 11.22 -21.17 1.79
N GLU A 258 11.01 -20.56 0.62
CA GLU A 258 10.47 -21.19 -0.60
C GLU A 258 11.23 -20.78 -1.90
N PRO A 259 12.50 -21.20 -2.09
CA PRO A 259 13.30 -20.83 -3.27
C PRO A 259 12.74 -21.37 -4.59
N GLU A 260 11.90 -22.41 -4.56
CA GLU A 260 11.28 -22.97 -5.77
C GLU A 260 10.21 -22.03 -6.36
N ASP A 261 9.46 -21.31 -5.52
CA ASP A 261 8.42 -20.39 -5.98
C ASP A 261 9.01 -19.18 -6.69
N ILE A 262 10.18 -18.73 -6.25
CA ILE A 262 10.92 -17.65 -6.89
C ILE A 262 11.56 -18.10 -8.17
N LEU A 263 12.07 -19.33 -8.19
CA LEU A 263 12.57 -19.92 -9.43
C LEU A 263 11.45 -20.01 -10.47
N ASN A 264 10.22 -20.37 -10.06
CA ASN A 264 9.07 -20.43 -10.95
C ASN A 264 8.61 -19.04 -11.40
N TRP A 265 8.47 -18.09 -10.48
CA TRP A 265 8.19 -16.68 -10.80
C TRP A 265 9.22 -16.07 -11.75
N ALA A 266 10.52 -16.30 -11.51
CA ALA A 266 11.60 -15.77 -12.35
C ALA A 266 11.60 -16.39 -13.76
N LYS A 267 11.22 -17.66 -13.91
CA LYS A 267 11.00 -18.29 -15.23
C LYS A 267 9.82 -17.66 -15.97
N GLU A 268 8.77 -17.26 -15.25
CA GLU A 268 7.57 -16.65 -15.83
C GLU A 268 7.74 -15.19 -16.25
N PHE A 269 8.86 -14.54 -15.93
CA PHE A 269 9.13 -13.16 -16.35
C PHE A 269 8.99 -12.99 -17.88
N ASP A 270 9.43 -13.98 -18.67
CA ASP A 270 9.32 -13.97 -20.15
C ASP A 270 7.86 -14.09 -20.66
N ASN A 271 6.93 -14.47 -19.78
CA ASN A 271 5.49 -14.57 -20.06
C ASN A 271 4.70 -13.30 -19.66
N GLY A 272 5.39 -12.19 -19.36
CA GLY A 272 4.75 -10.91 -19.00
C GLY A 272 4.65 -10.68 -17.50
N GLY A 273 5.74 -10.93 -16.77
CA GLY A 273 5.86 -10.62 -15.34
C GLY A 273 5.32 -9.23 -15.01
N PHE A 274 4.62 -9.13 -13.87
CA PHE A 274 3.80 -7.99 -13.46
C PHE A 274 4.57 -6.67 -13.54
N THR A 275 4.41 -6.00 -14.67
CA THR A 275 4.92 -4.66 -14.87
C THR A 275 3.96 -3.72 -14.18
N LEU A 276 4.43 -3.00 -13.17
CA LEU A 276 3.65 -1.91 -12.57
C LEU A 276 3.23 -0.94 -13.67
N PRO A 277 1.95 -0.55 -13.75
CA PRO A 277 1.50 0.46 -14.70
C PRO A 277 2.33 1.75 -14.56
N GLN A 278 3.10 2.05 -15.58
CA GLN A 278 3.89 3.28 -15.66
C GLN A 278 3.13 4.33 -16.45
N VAL A 279 3.32 5.60 -16.08
CA VAL A 279 2.82 6.76 -16.80
C VAL A 279 3.96 7.45 -17.53
N ASP A 280 3.63 8.17 -18.60
CA ASP A 280 4.62 8.95 -19.34
C ASP A 280 5.24 10.03 -18.43
N ALA A 281 6.56 10.23 -18.55
CA ALA A 281 7.28 11.24 -17.78
C ALA A 281 7.02 12.65 -18.35
N THR A 282 5.87 13.23 -18.00
CA THR A 282 5.49 14.60 -18.35
C THR A 282 5.30 15.44 -17.09
N GLN A 283 5.40 16.77 -17.22
CA GLN A 283 5.17 17.69 -16.10
C GLN A 283 3.76 17.52 -15.51
N GLU A 284 2.76 17.28 -16.36
CA GLU A 284 1.38 17.01 -15.95
C GLU A 284 1.26 15.76 -15.07
N MET A 285 1.88 14.64 -15.49
CA MET A 285 1.84 13.40 -14.72
C MET A 285 2.61 13.53 -13.40
N VAL A 286 3.74 14.25 -13.41
CA VAL A 286 4.51 14.56 -12.20
C VAL A 286 3.67 15.37 -11.20
N GLU A 287 2.95 16.39 -11.67
CA GLU A 287 2.04 17.18 -10.82
C GLU A 287 0.85 16.34 -10.32
N GLN A 288 0.32 15.43 -11.15
CA GLN A 288 -0.79 14.57 -10.77
C GLN A 288 -0.41 13.58 -9.67
N TYR A 289 0.67 12.81 -9.86
CA TYR A 289 0.97 11.66 -8.99
C TYR A 289 1.94 11.97 -7.85
N LEU A 290 2.74 13.02 -7.97
CA LEU A 290 3.73 13.39 -6.96
C LEU A 290 3.35 14.70 -6.23
N SER A 291 2.08 15.11 -6.20
CA SER A 291 1.60 16.26 -5.44
C SER A 291 1.01 15.89 -4.08
N GLY A 292 0.92 16.87 -3.16
CA GLY A 292 0.40 16.64 -1.81
C GLY A 292 1.14 15.51 -1.11
N ASP A 293 0.38 14.52 -0.62
CA ASP A 293 0.89 13.31 0.05
C ASP A 293 1.24 12.19 -0.95
N GLY A 294 1.18 12.45 -2.26
CA GLY A 294 1.40 11.48 -3.33
C GLY A 294 0.15 10.69 -3.69
N GLN A 295 0.17 10.14 -4.89
CA GLN A 295 -0.83 9.22 -5.39
C GLN A 295 -0.13 8.09 -6.15
N ALA A 296 -0.52 6.84 -5.87
CA ALA A 296 -0.01 5.70 -6.61
C ALA A 296 -0.44 5.78 -8.09
N THR A 297 0.48 5.48 -9.00
CA THR A 297 0.17 5.32 -10.43
C THR A 297 -0.53 4.00 -10.72
N SER A 298 -0.45 3.05 -9.80
CA SER A 298 -1.05 1.72 -9.88
C SER A 298 -1.99 1.47 -8.70
N VAL A 299 -3.13 0.80 -8.97
CA VAL A 299 -3.80 -0.01 -7.95
C VAL A 299 -3.18 -1.40 -8.07
N LEU A 300 -2.34 -1.79 -7.11
CA LEU A 300 -1.88 -3.18 -7.03
C LEU A 300 -3.12 -4.06 -6.87
N PRO A 301 -3.39 -5.04 -7.77
CA PRO A 301 -4.45 -5.98 -7.54
C PRO A 301 -4.11 -6.75 -6.26
N SER A 302 -4.93 -6.61 -5.22
CA SER A 302 -4.80 -7.38 -3.98
C SER A 302 -4.99 -8.90 -4.19
N SER A 303 -5.42 -9.29 -5.38
CA SER A 303 -5.49 -10.66 -5.85
C SER A 303 -5.10 -10.69 -7.32
N LEU A 304 -3.99 -11.35 -7.63
CA LEU A 304 -3.84 -11.97 -8.94
C LEU A 304 -5.01 -12.94 -9.10
N SER A 305 -5.75 -12.85 -10.21
CA SER A 305 -6.87 -13.74 -10.47
C SER A 305 -6.42 -15.20 -10.35
N ASP A 306 -7.29 -16.08 -9.84
CA ASP A 306 -7.02 -17.51 -9.66
C ASP A 306 -6.46 -18.20 -10.93
N SER A 307 -6.72 -17.64 -12.11
CA SER A 307 -6.18 -18.09 -13.40
C SER A 307 -4.67 -17.89 -13.58
N VAL A 308 -4.05 -16.97 -12.84
CA VAL A 308 -2.59 -16.74 -12.84
C VAL A 308 -1.93 -17.57 -11.75
N LEU A 309 -2.57 -17.68 -10.58
CA LEU A 309 -2.14 -18.57 -9.49
C LEU A 309 -2.20 -20.06 -9.87
N SER A 310 -3.13 -20.46 -10.76
CA SER A 310 -3.21 -21.83 -11.26
C SER A 310 -2.03 -22.23 -12.16
N ASN A 311 -1.31 -21.28 -12.74
CA ASN A 311 -0.15 -21.56 -13.59
C ASN A 311 1.15 -21.69 -12.78
N MET A 312 1.28 -20.98 -11.66
CA MET A 312 2.44 -21.08 -10.76
C MET A 312 2.44 -22.36 -9.91
N ASN A 313 1.28 -22.98 -9.68
CA ASN A 313 1.14 -24.22 -8.89
C ASN A 313 1.25 -25.53 -9.70
N GLY A 314 1.69 -25.46 -10.96
CA GLY A 314 2.02 -26.65 -11.75
C GLY A 314 0.83 -27.50 -12.19
N ASN A 315 0.57 -27.48 -13.50
CA ASN A 315 0.24 -28.70 -14.24
C ASN A 315 1.52 -29.24 -14.88
#